data_AF-A0A3R7JXQ5-F1
#
_entry.id   AF-A0A3R7JXQ5-F1
#
_cell.length_a   1.000
_cell.length_b   1.000
_cell.length_c   1.000
_cell.angle_alpha   90.00
_cell.angle_beta   90.00
_cell.angle_gamma   90.00
#
_symmetry.space_group_name_H-M   'P 1'
#
loop_
_entity.id
_entity.type
_entity.pdbx_description
1 polymer ?
#
loop_
_entity_poly.entity_id
_entity_poly.type
_entity_poly.pdbx_seq_one_letter_code
_entity_poly.pdbx_strand_id
1 'polypeptide(L)'
;MWMNAKSIELAAQLVPATYIQQGLDAVRSREKLVTTLLAQRRLPDDGWDDGSVELLLQTLSAMDSNNFRGSAGAGEREARVFSSIVARRHFYLSHGVGRSGDVAAVQPKAAGSSLMVQLANAMAKDVLHFAGLRAVESALVLPVATGMSLTLVLLQLKETKPNARYVIWPRIDQKSCFKSIVAAGLTPLVLETVLVKEAGKVGGQLQTDLVGMAELLNRDGMGIDGCSRIVNKSLATCLSSFKLWQAKKVSACYTSLAMRVVSCLDNKTIAGHEFNAFGAHHSGFPVAYVTFACALGMQRSEVDQLVTRLRKTIYEWRERQSKNAAPVNQQNADTVQ
;
A
#
# COMPACT_ATOMS: atom_id res chain seq x y z
N MET A 1 30.65 12.93 -9.81
CA MET A 1 31.31 12.72 -11.10
C MET A 1 32.49 11.78 -10.88
N TRP A 2 32.43 10.58 -11.44
CA TRP A 2 33.30 9.44 -11.10
C TRP A 2 34.79 9.64 -11.47
N MET A 3 35.10 10.53 -12.40
CA MET A 3 36.47 10.97 -12.70
C MET A 3 36.50 12.48 -12.92
N ASN A 4 37.43 13.16 -12.25
CA ASN A 4 37.70 14.57 -12.53
C ASN A 4 38.58 14.69 -13.79
N ALA A 5 38.68 15.90 -14.35
CA ALA A 5 39.45 16.15 -15.58
C ALA A 5 40.89 15.62 -15.50
N LYS A 6 41.55 15.80 -14.36
CA LYS A 6 42.92 15.32 -14.11
C LYS A 6 43.02 13.80 -14.10
N SER A 7 42.04 13.10 -13.53
CA SER A 7 41.97 11.64 -13.57
C SER A 7 41.79 11.10 -14.99
N ILE A 8 41.05 11.82 -15.83
CA ILE A 8 40.86 11.46 -17.24
C ILE A 8 42.17 11.61 -18.01
N GLU A 9 42.89 12.70 -17.82
CA GLU A 9 44.22 12.93 -18.42
C GLU A 9 45.20 11.83 -18.04
N LEU A 10 45.26 11.46 -16.75
CA LEU A 10 46.12 10.38 -16.26
C LEU A 10 45.70 9.02 -16.83
N ALA A 11 44.40 8.74 -16.96
CA ALA A 11 43.92 7.49 -17.56
C ALA A 11 44.28 7.38 -19.04
N ALA A 12 44.25 8.49 -19.78
CA ALA A 12 44.63 8.55 -21.19
C ALA A 12 46.13 8.28 -21.44
N GLN A 13 46.97 8.38 -20.40
CA GLN A 13 48.38 7.96 -20.46
C GLN A 13 48.54 6.44 -20.39
N LEU A 14 47.54 5.72 -19.89
CA LEU A 14 47.56 4.27 -19.71
C LEU A 14 46.78 3.51 -20.78
N VAL A 15 45.69 4.10 -21.28
CA VAL A 15 44.79 3.50 -22.28
C VAL A 15 44.55 4.54 -23.38
N PRO A 16 44.45 4.13 -24.67
CA PRO A 16 44.18 5.08 -25.76
C PRO A 16 42.98 5.99 -25.46
N ALA A 17 43.17 7.29 -25.71
CA ALA A 17 42.21 8.33 -25.34
C ALA A 17 40.81 8.11 -25.95
N THR A 18 40.73 7.51 -27.13
CA THR A 18 39.46 7.18 -27.80
C THR A 18 38.63 6.20 -26.99
N TYR A 19 39.24 5.14 -26.44
CA TYR A 19 38.55 4.16 -25.60
C TYR A 19 38.14 4.74 -24.24
N ILE A 20 38.99 5.61 -23.67
CA ILE A 20 38.63 6.34 -22.45
C ILE A 20 37.42 7.25 -22.69
N GLN A 21 37.38 7.99 -23.80
CA GLN A 21 36.23 8.85 -24.11
C GLN A 21 34.95 8.04 -24.33
N GLN A 22 35.02 6.93 -25.08
CA GLN A 22 33.87 6.04 -25.25
C GLN A 22 33.34 5.53 -23.90
N GLY A 23 34.22 5.16 -22.98
CA GLY A 23 33.85 4.77 -21.62
C GLY A 23 33.23 5.90 -20.81
N LEU A 24 33.77 7.12 -20.91
CA LEU A 24 33.23 8.30 -20.24
C LEU A 24 31.84 8.67 -20.75
N ASP A 25 31.59 8.56 -22.06
CA ASP A 25 30.28 8.83 -22.63
C ASP A 25 29.22 7.83 -22.13
N ALA A 26 29.60 6.56 -21.92
CA ALA A 26 28.75 5.56 -21.28
C ALA A 26 28.48 5.86 -19.79
N VAL A 27 29.42 6.44 -19.06
CA VAL A 27 29.20 6.89 -17.67
C VAL A 27 28.29 8.12 -17.63
N ARG A 28 28.51 9.09 -18.52
CA ARG A 28 27.71 10.32 -18.64
C ARG A 28 26.24 10.03 -18.97
N SER A 29 25.96 8.98 -19.74
CA SER A 29 24.58 8.59 -20.04
C SER A 29 23.81 8.21 -18.78
N ARG A 30 24.46 7.50 -17.83
CA ARG A 30 23.89 7.18 -16.51
C ARG A 30 23.76 8.42 -15.62
N GLU A 31 24.75 9.31 -15.63
CA GLU A 31 24.66 10.58 -14.90
C GLU A 31 23.45 11.41 -15.37
N LYS A 32 23.16 11.41 -16.67
CA LYS A 32 21.99 12.10 -17.26
C LYS A 32 20.65 11.56 -16.72
N LEU A 33 20.55 10.26 -16.45
CA LEU A 33 19.36 9.67 -15.83
C LEU A 33 19.13 10.28 -14.44
N VAL A 34 20.18 10.35 -13.62
CA VAL A 34 20.13 10.94 -12.27
C VAL A 34 19.80 12.44 -12.32
N THR A 35 20.43 13.18 -13.24
CA THR A 35 20.13 14.61 -13.44
C THR A 35 18.67 14.82 -13.81
N THR A 36 18.12 13.98 -14.68
CA THR A 36 16.73 14.06 -15.12
C THR A 36 15.78 13.77 -13.95
N LEU A 37 16.05 12.73 -13.17
CA LEU A 37 15.29 12.39 -11.97
C LEU A 37 15.28 13.52 -10.94
N LEU A 38 16.44 14.13 -10.67
CA LEU A 38 16.55 15.26 -9.72
C LEU A 38 15.84 16.51 -10.22
N ALA A 39 15.93 16.80 -11.52
CA ALA A 39 15.31 17.98 -12.12
C ALA A 39 13.79 17.86 -12.14
N GLN A 40 13.28 16.73 -12.65
CA GLN A 40 11.85 16.52 -12.85
C GLN A 40 11.14 16.05 -11.58
N ARG A 41 11.81 15.26 -10.73
CA ARG A 41 11.26 14.65 -9.50
C ARG A 41 10.03 13.80 -9.77
N ARG A 42 10.05 13.09 -10.90
CA ARG A 42 8.97 12.24 -11.39
C ARG A 42 9.47 10.81 -11.58
N LEU A 43 8.52 9.88 -11.65
CA LEU A 43 8.84 8.51 -12.00
C LEU A 43 9.39 8.47 -13.44
N PRO A 44 10.51 7.77 -13.70
CA PRO A 44 10.98 7.55 -15.07
C PRO A 44 9.93 6.81 -15.90
N ASP A 45 9.79 7.19 -17.18
CA ASP A 45 8.88 6.49 -18.11
C ASP A 45 9.33 5.04 -18.34
N ASP A 46 10.64 4.85 -18.50
CA ASP A 46 11.28 3.53 -18.63
C ASP A 46 12.04 3.17 -17.35
N GLY A 47 11.89 1.92 -16.91
CA GLY A 47 12.62 1.38 -15.77
C GLY A 47 14.13 1.37 -16.00
N TRP A 48 14.90 1.77 -14.99
CA TRP A 48 16.37 1.74 -15.05
C TRP A 48 16.89 0.31 -14.89
N ASP A 49 18.07 0.04 -15.45
CA ASP A 49 18.82 -1.18 -15.19
C ASP A 49 19.35 -1.22 -13.74
N ASP A 50 19.53 -2.43 -13.20
CA ASP A 50 20.00 -2.62 -11.83
C ASP A 50 21.31 -1.87 -11.56
N GLY A 51 22.23 -1.85 -12.54
CA GLY A 51 23.49 -1.14 -12.43
C GLY A 51 23.35 0.38 -12.23
N SER A 52 22.39 1.03 -12.90
CA SER A 52 22.15 2.47 -12.70
C SER A 52 21.46 2.75 -11.37
N VAL A 53 20.56 1.87 -10.93
CA VAL A 53 19.91 1.97 -9.61
C VAL A 53 20.95 1.82 -8.49
N GLU A 54 21.80 0.80 -8.56
CA GLU A 54 22.87 0.58 -7.58
C GLU A 54 23.88 1.72 -7.55
N LEU A 55 24.26 2.27 -8.71
CA LEU A 55 25.16 3.42 -8.78
C LEU A 55 24.57 4.65 -8.08
N LEU A 56 23.27 4.91 -8.27
CA LEU A 56 22.57 5.99 -7.56
C LEU A 56 22.58 5.74 -6.04
N LEU A 57 22.23 4.54 -5.59
CA LEU A 57 22.20 4.20 -4.16
C LEU A 57 23.57 4.31 -3.51
N GLN A 58 24.63 3.86 -4.19
CA GLN A 58 26.02 4.01 -3.73
C GLN A 58 26.46 5.48 -3.68
N THR A 59 26.05 6.28 -4.66
CA THR A 59 26.35 7.72 -4.67
C THR A 59 25.66 8.43 -3.51
N LEU A 60 24.39 8.13 -3.26
CA LEU A 60 23.64 8.67 -2.13
C LEU A 60 24.24 8.21 -0.80
N SER A 61 24.60 6.94 -0.65
CA SER A 61 25.16 6.45 0.61
C SER A 61 26.51 7.08 0.95
N ALA A 62 27.34 7.38 -0.07
CA ALA A 62 28.59 8.10 0.12
C ALA A 62 28.41 9.54 0.65
N MET A 63 27.20 10.11 0.60
CA MET A 63 26.87 11.44 1.12
C MET A 63 26.48 11.43 2.60
N ASP A 64 26.32 10.26 3.22
CA ASP A 64 26.01 10.14 4.64
C ASP A 64 27.29 10.09 5.50
N SER A 65 27.26 10.77 6.65
CA SER A 65 28.45 11.02 7.47
C SER A 65 29.11 9.75 8.02
N ASN A 66 28.34 8.68 8.21
CA ASN A 66 28.84 7.37 8.63
C ASN A 66 29.77 6.70 7.58
N ASN A 67 29.77 7.19 6.34
CA ASN A 67 30.57 6.66 5.24
C ASN A 67 31.77 7.56 4.87
N PHE A 68 31.98 8.68 5.57
CA PHE A 68 33.10 9.60 5.30
C PHE A 68 34.43 9.02 5.75
N ARG A 69 35.42 9.00 4.86
CA ARG A 69 36.80 8.57 5.14
C ARG A 69 37.51 9.64 5.97
N GLY A 70 37.44 9.54 7.30
CA GLY A 70 38.07 10.49 8.24
C GLY A 70 37.12 11.13 9.24
N SER A 71 35.85 10.72 9.28
CA SER A 71 34.93 11.15 10.34
C SER A 71 35.23 10.43 11.66
N ALA A 72 35.43 11.19 12.74
CA ALA A 72 35.50 10.66 14.09
C ALA A 72 34.18 10.95 14.81
N GLY A 73 33.27 9.99 14.81
CA GLY A 73 31.97 10.13 15.47
C GLY A 73 32.06 9.87 16.97
N ALA A 74 31.86 10.90 17.80
CA ALA A 74 31.85 10.79 19.27
C ALA A 74 30.42 10.74 19.88
N GLY A 75 29.38 10.85 19.06
CA GLY A 75 27.98 10.81 19.52
C GLY A 75 27.48 9.40 19.85
N GLU A 76 26.31 9.36 20.48
CA GLU A 76 25.60 8.12 20.80
C GLU A 76 24.96 7.47 19.56
N ARG A 77 24.64 8.26 18.53
CA ARG A 77 23.99 7.81 17.29
C ARG A 77 24.82 8.16 16.05
N GLU A 78 25.92 7.44 15.88
CA GLU A 78 26.86 7.57 14.74
C GLU A 78 26.63 6.53 13.64
N ALA A 79 25.51 5.79 13.70
CA ALA A 79 25.13 4.79 12.70
C ALA A 79 26.23 3.75 12.40
N ARG A 80 26.99 3.36 13.42
CA ARG A 80 28.01 2.32 13.33
C ARG A 80 27.34 0.96 13.10
N VAL A 81 27.79 0.22 12.09
CA VAL A 81 27.25 -1.09 11.74
C VAL A 81 28.28 -2.18 12.02
N PHE A 82 27.93 -3.16 12.86
CA PHE A 82 28.82 -4.26 13.22
C PHE A 82 28.96 -5.30 12.10
N SER A 83 27.84 -5.75 11.53
CA SER A 83 27.85 -6.80 10.50
C SER A 83 27.96 -6.22 9.08
N SER A 84 28.96 -6.66 8.33
CA SER A 84 29.14 -6.29 6.92
C SER A 84 28.00 -6.77 6.02
N ILE A 85 27.26 -7.81 6.43
CA ILE A 85 26.08 -8.29 5.69
C ILE A 85 24.93 -7.30 5.85
N VAL A 86 24.72 -6.79 7.07
CA VAL A 86 23.69 -5.77 7.36
C VAL A 86 24.02 -4.48 6.61
N ALA A 87 25.27 -4.02 6.67
CA ALA A 87 25.70 -2.81 5.95
C ALA A 87 25.45 -2.91 4.45
N ARG A 88 25.85 -4.03 3.81
CA ARG A 88 25.66 -4.25 2.37
C ARG A 88 24.20 -4.37 1.97
N ARG A 89 23.38 -5.11 2.74
CA ARG A 89 21.94 -5.26 2.48
C ARG A 89 21.20 -3.91 2.48
N HIS A 90 21.67 -2.94 3.26
CA HIS A 90 21.11 -1.59 3.35
C HIS A 90 21.89 -0.55 2.51
N PHE A 91 22.74 -0.98 1.56
CA PHE A 91 23.55 -0.08 0.74
C PHE A 91 24.36 0.95 1.54
N TYR A 92 24.76 0.59 2.76
CA TYR A 92 25.46 1.45 3.72
C TYR A 92 24.68 2.70 4.21
N LEU A 93 23.37 2.76 3.97
CA LEU A 93 22.47 3.80 4.47
C LEU A 93 21.98 3.44 5.88
N SER A 94 22.59 4.02 6.90
CA SER A 94 22.45 3.52 8.29
C SER A 94 21.85 4.51 9.29
N HIS A 95 21.72 5.79 8.94
CA HIS A 95 21.14 6.81 9.84
C HIS A 95 19.61 6.74 9.95
N GLY A 96 18.94 6.14 8.97
CA GLY A 96 17.49 6.15 8.83
C GLY A 96 16.98 7.43 8.17
N VAL A 97 15.71 7.75 8.42
CA VAL A 97 15.00 8.88 7.78
C VAL A 97 14.54 9.88 8.83
N GLY A 98 14.48 11.15 8.44
CA GLY A 98 13.94 12.22 9.28
C GLY A 98 14.78 12.59 10.51
N ARG A 99 14.13 13.29 11.43
CA ARG A 99 14.65 13.74 12.72
C ARG A 99 13.64 13.43 13.83
N SER A 100 14.08 13.56 15.09
CA SER A 100 13.31 13.14 16.27
C SER A 100 11.90 13.75 16.39
N GLY A 101 11.64 14.91 15.78
CA GLY A 101 10.32 15.55 15.77
C GLY A 101 9.64 15.67 14.41
N ASP A 102 10.33 15.30 13.33
CA ASP A 102 9.79 15.43 11.97
C ASP A 102 10.43 14.39 11.04
N VAL A 103 9.60 13.47 10.56
CA VAL A 103 10.02 12.38 9.67
C VAL A 103 10.42 12.86 8.26
N ALA A 104 9.91 14.02 7.83
CA ALA A 104 10.22 14.61 6.53
C ALA A 104 11.42 15.58 6.59
N ALA A 105 11.89 15.94 7.80
CA ALA A 105 13.01 16.86 7.96
C ALA A 105 14.32 16.29 7.42
N VAL A 106 15.13 17.16 6.82
CA VAL A 106 16.49 16.82 6.37
C VAL A 106 17.38 16.52 7.57
N GLN A 107 18.03 15.37 7.56
CA GLN A 107 18.97 14.92 8.58
C GLN A 107 20.39 15.42 8.22
N PRO A 108 21.01 16.33 9.00
CA PRO A 108 22.33 16.88 8.68
C PRO A 108 23.45 15.83 8.63
N LYS A 109 23.34 14.74 9.42
CA LYS A 109 24.30 13.62 9.39
C LYS A 109 24.09 12.66 8.21
N ALA A 110 22.97 12.79 7.49
CA ALA A 110 22.54 11.83 6.48
C ALA A 110 21.92 12.54 5.28
N ALA A 111 22.73 13.35 4.59
CA ALA A 111 22.29 14.15 3.45
C ALA A 111 21.80 13.28 2.28
N GLY A 112 22.47 12.15 2.03
CA GLY A 112 22.10 11.20 0.99
C GLY A 112 20.79 10.47 1.30
N SER A 113 20.66 9.95 2.52
CA SER A 113 19.40 9.36 3.00
C SER A 113 18.24 10.37 2.94
N SER A 114 18.50 11.63 3.30
CA SER A 114 17.48 12.69 3.23
C SER A 114 17.04 12.98 1.80
N LEU A 115 18.00 13.11 0.87
CA LEU A 115 17.70 13.31 -0.55
C LEU A 115 16.90 12.15 -1.13
N MET A 116 17.26 10.91 -0.77
CA MET A 116 16.53 9.71 -1.17
C MET A 116 15.05 9.75 -0.75
N VAL A 117 14.77 10.14 0.50
CA VAL A 117 13.41 10.26 1.01
C VAL A 117 12.61 11.34 0.29
N GLN A 118 13.22 12.49 0.02
CA GLN A 118 12.55 13.57 -0.72
C GLN A 118 12.22 13.16 -2.15
N LEU A 119 13.11 12.44 -2.82
CA LEU A 119 12.84 11.87 -4.14
C LEU A 119 11.72 10.83 -4.08
N ALA A 120 11.75 9.92 -3.10
CA ALA A 120 10.71 8.93 -2.92
C ALA A 120 9.33 9.57 -2.69
N ASN A 121 9.25 10.63 -1.89
CA ASN A 121 8.02 11.40 -1.66
C ASN A 121 7.51 12.06 -2.94
N ALA A 122 8.40 12.68 -3.73
CA ALA A 122 8.04 13.31 -4.99
C ALA A 122 7.55 12.30 -6.03
N MET A 123 8.25 11.18 -6.18
CA MET A 123 7.85 10.07 -7.04
C MET A 123 6.52 9.46 -6.59
N ALA A 124 6.30 9.29 -5.28
CA ALA A 124 5.03 8.81 -4.76
C ALA A 124 3.87 9.76 -5.13
N LYS A 125 4.08 11.07 -5.02
CA LYS A 125 3.10 12.08 -5.47
C LYS A 125 2.83 11.97 -6.97
N ASP A 126 3.87 11.82 -7.77
CA ASP A 126 3.75 11.68 -9.23
C ASP A 126 2.96 10.42 -9.62
N VAL A 127 3.20 9.30 -8.93
CA VAL A 127 2.42 8.06 -9.09
C VAL A 127 0.94 8.29 -8.74
N LEU A 128 0.62 9.04 -7.68
CA LEU A 128 -0.76 9.37 -7.34
C LEU A 128 -1.42 10.23 -8.43
N HIS A 129 -0.70 11.18 -9.02
CA HIS A 129 -1.17 11.99 -10.15
C HIS A 129 -1.42 11.13 -11.39
N PHE A 130 -0.48 10.24 -11.71
CA PHE A 130 -0.61 9.27 -12.79
C PHE A 130 -1.83 8.37 -12.60
N ALA A 131 -2.09 7.92 -11.36
CA ALA A 131 -3.27 7.14 -10.98
C ALA A 131 -4.60 7.92 -11.03
N GLY A 132 -4.57 9.22 -11.38
CA GLY A 132 -5.75 10.07 -11.55
C GLY A 132 -6.04 11.02 -10.39
N LEU A 133 -5.29 10.97 -9.30
CA LEU A 133 -5.46 11.83 -8.12
C LEU A 133 -4.75 13.18 -8.31
N ARG A 134 -5.12 13.93 -9.36
CA ARG A 134 -4.45 15.17 -9.79
C ARG A 134 -4.47 16.30 -8.75
N ALA A 135 -5.41 16.26 -7.81
CA ALA A 135 -5.54 17.25 -6.75
C ALA A 135 -4.58 17.04 -5.56
N VAL A 136 -3.77 15.97 -5.56
CA VAL A 136 -2.83 15.71 -4.46
C VAL A 136 -1.70 16.73 -4.45
N GLU A 137 -1.55 17.48 -3.36
CA GLU A 137 -0.53 18.51 -3.24
C GLU A 137 0.80 17.97 -2.69
N SER A 138 0.74 16.97 -1.82
CA SER A 138 1.91 16.37 -1.17
C SER A 138 1.70 14.87 -0.93
N ALA A 139 2.82 14.14 -0.81
CA ALA A 139 2.84 12.74 -0.43
C ALA A 139 4.00 12.51 0.53
N LEU A 140 3.81 11.57 1.48
CA LEU A 140 4.81 11.21 2.47
C LEU A 140 4.88 9.69 2.59
N VAL A 141 6.04 9.13 2.27
CA VAL A 141 6.33 7.70 2.46
C VAL A 141 6.75 7.47 3.90
N LEU A 142 6.05 6.56 4.58
CA LEU A 142 6.30 6.22 5.99
C LEU A 142 6.73 4.75 6.12
N PRO A 143 7.72 4.43 6.96
CA PRO A 143 8.20 3.07 7.18
C PRO A 143 7.29 2.29 8.15
N VAL A 144 5.98 2.37 7.96
CA VAL A 144 4.97 1.66 8.77
C VAL A 144 3.86 1.11 7.88
N ALA A 145 3.19 0.05 8.34
CA ALA A 145 2.05 -0.51 7.62
C ALA A 145 0.86 0.47 7.59
N THR A 146 -0.05 0.31 6.62
CA THR A 146 -1.21 1.19 6.40
C THR A 146 -2.04 1.46 7.66
N GLY A 147 -2.27 0.44 8.50
CA GLY A 147 -2.99 0.64 9.76
C GLY A 147 -2.27 1.60 10.71
N MET A 148 -0.95 1.50 10.82
CA MET A 148 -0.17 2.45 11.63
C MET A 148 -0.12 3.83 10.99
N SER A 149 -0.06 3.93 9.67
CA SER A 149 -0.18 5.22 8.97
C SER A 149 -1.52 5.89 9.27
N LEU A 150 -2.62 5.12 9.29
CA LEU A 150 -3.94 5.62 9.71
C LEU A 150 -3.92 6.08 11.18
N THR A 151 -3.29 5.32 12.08
CA THR A 151 -3.12 5.73 13.48
C THR A 151 -2.40 7.08 13.58
N LEU A 152 -1.31 7.29 12.85
CA LEU A 152 -0.58 8.57 12.85
C LEU A 152 -1.45 9.73 12.36
N VAL A 153 -2.22 9.53 11.29
CA VAL A 153 -3.17 10.55 10.79
C VAL A 153 -4.25 10.85 11.83
N LEU A 154 -4.80 9.84 12.50
CA LEU A 154 -5.80 10.02 13.55
C LEU A 154 -5.25 10.73 14.78
N LEU A 155 -4.01 10.44 15.18
CA LEU A 155 -3.32 11.14 16.27
C LEU A 155 -3.12 12.62 15.93
N GLN A 156 -2.67 12.94 14.72
CA GLN A 156 -2.54 14.32 14.26
C GLN A 156 -3.90 15.04 14.26
N LEU A 157 -4.95 14.38 13.78
CA LEU A 157 -6.29 14.95 13.78
C LEU A 157 -6.82 15.16 15.19
N LYS A 158 -6.49 14.28 16.14
CA LYS A 158 -6.83 14.43 17.56
C LYS A 158 -6.11 15.62 18.21
N GLU A 159 -4.87 15.89 17.83
CA GLU A 159 -4.18 17.11 18.26
C GLU A 159 -4.89 18.37 17.75
N THR A 160 -5.30 18.39 16.48
CA THR A 160 -6.07 19.51 15.91
C THR A 160 -7.50 19.63 16.45
N LYS A 161 -8.06 18.53 16.95
CA LYS A 161 -9.43 18.40 17.47
C LYS A 161 -9.41 17.65 18.80
N PRO A 162 -8.98 18.31 19.89
CA PRO A 162 -8.73 17.64 21.18
C PRO A 162 -10.00 17.03 21.79
N ASN A 163 -11.17 17.57 21.45
CA ASN A 163 -12.46 17.07 21.91
C ASN A 163 -12.95 15.87 21.09
N ALA A 164 -12.25 15.48 20.02
CA ALA A 164 -12.65 14.36 19.18
C ALA A 164 -12.43 13.02 19.89
N ARG A 165 -13.54 12.31 20.08
CA ARG A 165 -13.57 10.99 20.72
C ARG A 165 -13.97 9.87 19.76
N TYR A 166 -14.66 10.21 18.67
CA TYR A 166 -15.31 9.24 17.79
C TYR A 166 -14.80 9.33 16.36
N VAL A 167 -14.69 8.16 15.71
CA VAL A 167 -14.41 8.03 14.28
C VAL A 167 -15.56 7.30 13.61
N ILE A 168 -16.26 7.99 12.71
CA ILE A 168 -17.28 7.34 11.86
C ILE A 168 -16.55 6.46 10.85
N TRP A 169 -16.91 5.18 10.82
CA TRP A 169 -16.24 4.17 10.03
C TRP A 169 -17.28 3.36 9.25
N PRO A 170 -17.47 3.66 7.95
CA PRO A 170 -18.20 2.78 7.05
C PRO A 170 -17.60 1.39 7.09
N ARG A 171 -18.44 0.40 7.37
CA ARG A 171 -18.00 -0.94 7.69
C ARG A 171 -17.20 -1.56 6.57
N ILE A 172 -15.99 -2.00 6.91
CA ILE A 172 -15.13 -2.84 6.07
C ILE A 172 -14.39 -3.85 6.95
N ASP A 173 -14.82 -5.10 6.93
CA ASP A 173 -14.27 -6.21 7.72
C ASP A 173 -12.77 -6.55 7.47
N GLN A 174 -11.89 -5.66 7.93
CA GLN A 174 -10.44 -5.76 7.91
C GLN A 174 -9.93 -5.29 9.27
N LYS A 175 -9.17 -6.16 9.95
CA LYS A 175 -8.80 -5.97 11.36
C LYS A 175 -7.91 -4.74 11.61
N SER A 176 -6.94 -4.49 10.74
CA SER A 176 -5.93 -3.45 10.89
C SER A 176 -6.50 -2.04 10.83
N CYS A 177 -7.39 -1.72 9.89
CA CYS A 177 -8.00 -0.39 9.80
C CYS A 177 -9.01 -0.12 10.93
N PHE A 178 -9.65 -1.16 11.47
CA PHE A 178 -10.48 -1.01 12.66
C PHE A 178 -9.61 -0.80 13.91
N LYS A 179 -8.57 -1.63 14.08
CA LYS A 179 -7.62 -1.52 15.20
C LYS A 179 -6.83 -0.21 15.19
N SER A 180 -6.61 0.42 14.04
CA SER A 180 -5.91 1.71 13.99
C SER A 180 -6.68 2.83 14.68
N ILE A 181 -8.02 2.79 14.64
CA ILE A 181 -8.87 3.74 15.36
C ILE A 181 -8.69 3.59 16.87
N VAL A 182 -8.78 2.35 17.35
CA VAL A 182 -8.61 2.01 18.76
C VAL A 182 -7.19 2.31 19.23
N ALA A 183 -6.17 2.02 18.41
CA ALA A 183 -4.78 2.32 18.71
C ALA A 183 -4.49 3.82 18.84
N ALA A 184 -5.26 4.67 18.15
CA ALA A 184 -5.20 6.13 18.32
C ALA A 184 -5.95 6.62 19.60
N GLY A 185 -6.52 5.71 20.39
CA GLY A 185 -7.33 6.03 21.57
C GLY A 185 -8.62 6.76 21.21
N LEU A 186 -9.27 6.34 20.12
CA LEU A 186 -10.56 6.83 19.64
C LEU A 186 -11.57 5.67 19.60
N THR A 187 -12.85 6.00 19.71
CA THR A 187 -13.95 5.03 19.66
C THR A 187 -14.52 4.94 18.24
N PRO A 188 -14.47 3.76 17.59
CA PRO A 188 -15.07 3.58 16.27
C PRO A 188 -16.60 3.55 16.37
N LEU A 189 -17.26 4.36 15.53
CA LEU A 189 -18.69 4.26 15.25
C LEU A 189 -18.87 3.50 13.94
N VAL A 190 -19.22 2.22 14.05
CA VAL A 190 -19.43 1.36 12.89
C VAL A 190 -20.73 1.78 12.19
N LEU A 191 -20.60 2.21 10.94
CA LEU A 191 -21.72 2.50 10.04
C LEU A 191 -21.90 1.30 9.12
N GLU A 192 -23.01 0.59 9.26
CA GLU A 192 -23.34 -0.54 8.39
C GLU A 192 -23.48 -0.10 6.92
N THR A 193 -23.23 -1.04 6.01
CA THR A 193 -23.36 -0.81 4.56
C THR A 193 -24.80 -1.04 4.09
N VAL A 194 -25.18 -0.41 2.98
CA VAL A 194 -26.46 -0.66 2.31
C VAL A 194 -26.26 -1.64 1.16
N LEU A 195 -27.06 -2.70 1.12
CA LEU A 195 -27.09 -3.62 0.00
C LEU A 195 -27.96 -3.09 -1.13
N VAL A 196 -27.32 -2.66 -2.22
CA VAL A 196 -28.00 -2.30 -3.47
C VAL A 196 -28.10 -3.53 -4.35
N LYS A 197 -29.30 -4.10 -4.42
CA LYS A 197 -29.59 -5.29 -5.24
C LYS A 197 -29.50 -4.97 -6.72
N GLU A 198 -28.92 -5.88 -7.50
CA GLU A 198 -28.95 -5.82 -8.96
C GLU A 198 -30.17 -6.59 -9.49
N ALA A 199 -30.87 -6.02 -10.47
CA ALA A 199 -32.06 -6.65 -11.05
C ALA A 199 -31.74 -8.06 -11.59
N GLY A 200 -32.48 -9.06 -11.12
CA GLY A 200 -32.33 -10.45 -11.55
C GLY A 200 -31.17 -11.23 -10.89
N LYS A 201 -30.48 -10.68 -9.88
CA LYS A 201 -29.43 -11.39 -9.12
C LYS A 201 -29.79 -11.51 -7.64
N VAL A 202 -29.35 -12.61 -7.02
CA VAL A 202 -29.55 -12.87 -5.58
C VAL A 202 -28.66 -11.95 -4.71
N GLY A 203 -27.53 -11.50 -5.27
CA GLY A 203 -26.59 -10.57 -4.62
C GLY A 203 -26.72 -9.13 -5.11
N GLY A 204 -25.77 -8.29 -4.68
CA GLY A 204 -25.73 -6.88 -5.03
C GLY A 204 -24.41 -6.22 -4.65
N GLN A 205 -24.37 -4.91 -4.77
CA GLN A 205 -23.23 -4.09 -4.38
C GLN A 205 -23.48 -3.51 -2.99
N LEU A 206 -22.45 -3.53 -2.14
CA LEU A 206 -22.49 -2.83 -0.86
C LEU A 206 -22.06 -1.38 -1.07
N GLN A 207 -22.86 -0.45 -0.58
CA GLN A 207 -22.62 0.98 -0.66
C GLN A 207 -22.61 1.61 0.74
N THR A 208 -22.01 2.80 0.83
CA THR A 208 -22.03 3.58 2.07
C THR A 208 -23.45 4.07 2.35
N ASP A 209 -23.93 3.87 3.57
CA ASP A 209 -25.20 4.45 4.02
C ASP A 209 -25.03 5.96 4.26
N LEU A 210 -25.35 6.77 3.24
CA LEU A 210 -25.26 8.22 3.35
C LEU A 210 -26.31 8.81 4.30
N VAL A 211 -27.47 8.16 4.44
CA VAL A 211 -28.54 8.61 5.33
C VAL A 211 -28.14 8.35 6.77
N GLY A 212 -27.75 7.11 7.09
CA GLY A 212 -27.21 6.75 8.40
C GLY A 212 -25.95 7.53 8.75
N MET A 213 -25.09 7.85 7.77
CA MET A 213 -23.94 8.74 8.01
C MET A 213 -24.39 10.15 8.40
N ALA A 214 -25.39 10.72 7.72
CA ALA A 214 -25.93 12.05 8.04
C ALA A 214 -26.61 12.05 9.42
N GLU A 215 -27.34 11.01 9.77
CA GLU A 215 -27.95 10.84 11.10
C GLU A 215 -26.90 10.73 12.21
N LEU A 216 -25.84 9.94 12.01
CA LEU A 216 -24.70 9.88 12.94
C LEU A 216 -23.99 11.23 13.07
N LEU A 217 -23.98 12.03 12.01
CA LEU A 217 -23.48 13.41 12.04
C LEU A 217 -24.46 14.39 12.71
N ASN A 218 -25.75 14.08 12.84
CA ASN A 218 -26.74 15.01 13.40
C ASN A 218 -27.21 14.62 14.81
N ARG A 219 -26.79 13.47 15.34
CA ARG A 219 -27.24 12.98 16.65
C ARG A 219 -26.88 13.93 17.81
N ASP A 220 -27.90 14.36 18.56
CA ASP A 220 -27.77 15.21 19.75
C ASP A 220 -26.89 14.55 20.84
N GLY A 221 -26.12 15.36 21.56
CA GLY A 221 -25.07 14.89 22.49
C GLY A 221 -23.74 14.51 21.82
N MET A 222 -23.67 14.56 20.49
CA MET A 222 -22.45 14.50 19.69
C MET A 222 -22.20 15.84 18.95
N GLY A 223 -22.67 16.93 19.57
CA GLY A 223 -23.21 18.16 18.98
C GLY A 223 -22.34 19.01 18.05
N ILE A 224 -23.04 19.99 17.49
CA ILE A 224 -22.78 20.83 16.31
C ILE A 224 -21.73 21.94 16.57
N ASP A 225 -21.04 21.92 17.71
CA ASP A 225 -19.90 22.80 18.00
C ASP A 225 -18.56 22.15 17.57
N GLY A 226 -18.40 21.95 16.26
CA GLY A 226 -17.13 21.95 15.52
C GLY A 226 -15.95 21.02 15.86
N CYS A 227 -15.87 20.39 17.04
CA CYS A 227 -14.58 20.00 17.62
C CYS A 227 -14.45 18.52 18.02
N SER A 228 -15.51 17.72 17.90
CA SER A 228 -15.55 16.36 18.47
C SER A 228 -15.46 15.20 17.45
N ARG A 229 -15.11 15.49 16.18
CA ARG A 229 -15.25 14.50 15.10
C ARG A 229 -14.03 14.41 14.18
N ILE A 230 -13.63 13.18 13.92
CA ILE A 230 -12.74 12.83 12.81
C ILE A 230 -13.56 11.99 11.83
N VAL A 231 -14.02 12.63 10.76
CA VAL A 231 -14.59 11.90 9.62
C VAL A 231 -13.41 11.36 8.83
N ASN A 232 -13.28 10.04 8.75
CA ASN A 232 -12.28 9.39 7.93
C ASN A 232 -12.64 9.54 6.44
N LYS A 233 -12.39 10.73 5.87
CA LYS A 233 -12.59 10.98 4.43
C LYS A 233 -11.62 10.14 3.59
N SER A 234 -10.48 9.71 4.12
CA SER A 234 -9.45 8.95 3.38
C SER A 234 -9.94 7.60 2.84
N LEU A 235 -10.90 6.94 3.50
CA LEU A 235 -11.52 5.72 2.97
C LEU A 235 -12.58 6.01 1.90
N ALA A 236 -13.31 7.12 2.00
CA ALA A 236 -14.35 7.51 1.04
C ALA A 236 -13.77 7.97 -0.31
N THR A 237 -12.62 8.66 -0.32
CA THR A 237 -11.94 9.05 -1.57
C THR A 237 -11.39 7.85 -2.35
N CYS A 238 -11.16 6.72 -1.66
CA CYS A 238 -10.77 5.45 -2.29
C CYS A 238 -11.97 4.76 -2.99
N LEU A 239 -13.19 4.96 -2.47
CA LEU A 239 -14.42 4.33 -2.98
C LEU A 239 -15.13 5.17 -4.06
N SER A 240 -15.12 6.50 -3.99
CA SER A 240 -15.71 7.34 -5.06
C SER A 240 -14.84 7.36 -6.33
N SER A 241 -13.53 7.16 -6.18
CA SER A 241 -12.59 7.02 -7.30
C SER A 241 -12.74 5.68 -8.04
N PHE A 242 -13.45 4.69 -7.48
CA PHE A 242 -13.60 3.36 -8.08
C PHE A 242 -14.28 3.37 -9.46
N LYS A 243 -15.21 4.32 -9.69
CA LYS A 243 -15.85 4.52 -11.02
C LYS A 243 -14.91 5.16 -12.05
N LEU A 244 -13.98 6.02 -11.63
CA LEU A 244 -12.99 6.64 -12.53
C LEU A 244 -11.76 5.73 -12.74
N TRP A 245 -11.50 4.83 -11.79
CA TRP A 245 -10.39 3.88 -11.81
C TRP A 245 -10.60 2.68 -12.74
N GLN A 246 -11.84 2.25 -12.96
CA GLN A 246 -12.12 1.26 -14.02
C GLN A 246 -11.79 1.79 -15.43
N ALA A 247 -11.80 3.11 -15.63
CA ALA A 247 -11.55 3.73 -16.93
C ALA A 247 -10.06 3.97 -17.25
N LYS A 248 -9.17 3.91 -16.26
CA LYS A 248 -7.72 4.11 -16.45
C LYS A 248 -6.98 3.01 -15.71
N LYS A 249 -6.43 2.05 -16.47
CA LYS A 249 -5.63 0.85 -16.10
C LYS A 249 -4.58 1.04 -14.97
N VAL A 250 -4.99 1.45 -13.78
CA VAL A 250 -4.13 1.62 -12.60
C VAL A 250 -4.95 1.12 -11.42
N SER A 251 -4.71 -0.13 -11.01
CA SER A 251 -5.38 -0.76 -9.87
C SER A 251 -4.39 -1.01 -8.73
N ALA A 252 -4.03 0.01 -7.96
CA ALA A 252 -3.27 -0.10 -6.72
C ALA A 252 -4.17 -0.39 -5.51
N CYS A 253 -4.83 -1.56 -5.47
CA CYS A 253 -5.37 -2.06 -4.22
C CYS A 253 -4.22 -2.69 -3.43
N TYR A 254 -3.48 -1.90 -2.64
CA TYR A 254 -2.55 -2.42 -1.63
C TYR A 254 -3.32 -2.98 -0.44
N THR A 255 -4.14 -3.99 -0.69
CA THR A 255 -4.52 -4.98 0.33
C THR A 255 -4.21 -6.33 -0.26
N SER A 256 -3.31 -7.07 0.38
CA SER A 256 -3.00 -8.46 0.06
C SER A 256 -4.22 -9.34 0.37
N LEU A 257 -5.28 -9.21 -0.42
CA LEU A 257 -6.46 -10.05 -0.31
C LEU A 257 -6.22 -11.33 -1.10
N ALA A 258 -5.49 -12.28 -0.52
CA ALA A 258 -5.48 -13.64 -1.05
C ALA A 258 -6.93 -14.13 -1.30
N MET A 259 -7.12 -15.04 -2.26
CA MET A 259 -8.42 -15.63 -2.55
C MET A 259 -9.07 -16.11 -1.25
N ARG A 260 -10.31 -15.69 -0.99
CA ARG A 260 -11.02 -16.03 0.25
C ARG A 260 -12.46 -16.40 -0.03
N VAL A 261 -12.91 -17.48 0.60
CA VAL A 261 -14.33 -17.84 0.68
C VAL A 261 -14.95 -17.08 1.85
N VAL A 262 -16.07 -16.40 1.58
CA VAL A 262 -16.86 -15.68 2.57
C VAL A 262 -18.16 -16.44 2.76
N SER A 263 -18.32 -17.06 3.94
CA SER A 263 -19.49 -17.87 4.31
C SER A 263 -20.74 -17.04 4.62
N CYS A 264 -20.55 -15.79 5.03
CA CYS A 264 -21.57 -14.90 5.61
C CYS A 264 -22.15 -15.42 6.95
N LEU A 265 -21.51 -16.39 7.60
CA LEU A 265 -21.98 -16.97 8.87
C LEU A 265 -21.00 -16.70 10.04
N ASP A 266 -19.79 -16.25 9.73
CA ASP A 266 -18.74 -16.10 10.73
C ASP A 266 -19.02 -14.90 11.65
N ASN A 267 -19.07 -15.10 12.96
CA ASN A 267 -19.12 -14.01 13.93
C ASN A 267 -17.73 -13.73 14.51
N LYS A 268 -17.40 -12.46 14.74
CA LYS A 268 -16.08 -12.09 15.22
C LYS A 268 -16.08 -10.85 16.11
N THR A 269 -15.40 -10.96 17.24
CA THR A 269 -15.16 -9.81 18.13
C THR A 269 -13.79 -9.21 17.87
N ILE A 270 -13.73 -7.89 17.64
CA ILE A 270 -12.49 -7.13 17.47
C ILE A 270 -12.56 -5.90 18.37
N ALA A 271 -11.60 -5.77 19.30
CA ALA A 271 -11.51 -4.65 20.24
C ALA A 271 -12.83 -4.34 20.97
N GLY A 272 -13.53 -5.39 21.41
CA GLY A 272 -14.80 -5.29 22.14
C GLY A 272 -16.05 -5.11 21.26
N HIS A 273 -15.90 -4.93 19.94
CA HIS A 273 -17.03 -4.84 19.01
C HIS A 273 -17.27 -6.18 18.32
N GLU A 274 -18.52 -6.65 18.35
CA GLU A 274 -18.95 -7.86 17.66
C GLU A 274 -19.39 -7.55 16.22
N PHE A 275 -18.87 -8.31 15.27
CA PHE A 275 -19.22 -8.24 13.85
C PHE A 275 -19.89 -9.54 13.42
N ASN A 276 -21.14 -9.43 13.02
CA ASN A 276 -21.88 -10.54 12.41
C ASN A 276 -21.51 -10.69 10.94
N ALA A 277 -21.34 -11.92 10.46
CA ALA A 277 -20.90 -12.21 9.09
C ALA A 277 -19.56 -11.52 8.71
N PHE A 278 -18.56 -11.59 9.60
CA PHE A 278 -17.26 -10.94 9.40
C PHE A 278 -16.56 -11.45 8.13
N GLY A 279 -16.23 -10.52 7.24
CA GLY A 279 -15.66 -10.77 5.92
C GLY A 279 -16.67 -10.52 4.80
N ALA A 280 -17.97 -10.50 5.12
CA ALA A 280 -19.02 -10.11 4.18
C ALA A 280 -19.16 -8.59 4.04
N HIS A 281 -18.57 -7.80 4.95
CA HIS A 281 -18.69 -6.34 5.02
C HIS A 281 -20.12 -5.83 5.25
N HIS A 282 -21.05 -6.74 5.56
CA HIS A 282 -22.45 -6.48 5.83
C HIS A 282 -23.04 -7.64 6.64
N SER A 283 -23.78 -7.34 7.70
CA SER A 283 -24.34 -8.37 8.60
C SER A 283 -25.33 -9.32 7.93
N GLY A 284 -26.08 -8.84 6.93
CA GLY A 284 -27.17 -9.59 6.29
C GLY A 284 -26.92 -9.93 4.82
N PHE A 285 -25.67 -10.17 4.41
CA PHE A 285 -25.38 -10.42 3.00
C PHE A 285 -25.99 -11.77 2.55
N PRO A 286 -26.75 -11.82 1.45
CA PRO A 286 -27.69 -12.92 1.18
C PRO A 286 -27.05 -14.21 0.68
N VAL A 287 -25.80 -14.17 0.19
CA VAL A 287 -25.14 -15.32 -0.45
C VAL A 287 -23.67 -15.40 -0.10
N ALA A 288 -23.16 -16.62 0.10
CA ALA A 288 -21.73 -16.86 0.20
C ALA A 288 -21.04 -16.55 -1.14
N TYR A 289 -19.80 -16.05 -1.09
CA TYR A 289 -19.04 -15.67 -2.28
C TYR A 289 -17.55 -15.89 -2.11
N VAL A 290 -16.81 -15.77 -3.21
CA VAL A 290 -15.35 -15.85 -3.23
C VAL A 290 -14.79 -14.53 -3.69
N THR A 291 -13.82 -14.00 -2.95
CA THR A 291 -13.04 -12.83 -3.36
C THR A 291 -11.74 -13.26 -4.01
N PHE A 292 -11.28 -12.48 -4.99
CA PHE A 292 -9.99 -12.63 -5.64
C PHE A 292 -9.26 -11.28 -5.57
N ALA A 293 -8.00 -11.26 -5.13
CA ALA A 293 -7.18 -10.07 -5.32
C ALA A 293 -6.83 -9.90 -6.79
N CYS A 294 -6.87 -8.65 -7.22
CA CYS A 294 -6.27 -8.21 -8.47
C CYS A 294 -5.06 -7.34 -8.13
N ALA A 295 -3.88 -7.74 -8.59
CA ALA A 295 -2.66 -6.94 -8.45
C ALA A 295 -2.59 -5.83 -9.51
N LEU A 296 -1.83 -4.78 -9.23
CA LEU A 296 -1.51 -3.77 -10.23
C LEU A 296 -0.68 -4.40 -11.36
N GLY A 297 -1.07 -4.14 -12.61
CA GLY A 297 -0.44 -4.73 -13.80
C GLY A 297 -1.10 -6.00 -14.31
N MET A 298 -2.10 -6.55 -13.60
CA MET A 298 -2.86 -7.71 -14.06
C MET A 298 -3.57 -7.41 -15.39
N GLN A 299 -3.36 -8.28 -16.37
CA GLN A 299 -3.90 -8.15 -17.71
C GLN A 299 -5.28 -8.80 -17.83
N ARG A 300 -6.08 -8.32 -18.79
CA ARG A 300 -7.41 -8.88 -19.08
C ARG A 300 -7.33 -10.38 -19.43
N SER A 301 -6.32 -10.79 -20.18
CA SER A 301 -6.06 -12.19 -20.53
C SER A 301 -5.89 -13.09 -19.31
N GLU A 302 -5.24 -12.60 -18.26
CA GLU A 302 -5.07 -13.35 -17.00
C GLU A 302 -6.41 -13.51 -16.26
N VAL A 303 -7.24 -12.47 -16.25
CA VAL A 303 -8.60 -12.53 -15.69
C VAL A 303 -9.46 -13.54 -16.47
N ASP A 304 -9.42 -13.49 -17.80
CA ASP A 304 -10.20 -14.38 -18.67
C ASP A 304 -9.76 -15.85 -18.48
N GLN A 305 -8.46 -16.12 -18.33
CA GLN A 305 -7.94 -17.44 -18.02
C GLN A 305 -8.39 -17.93 -16.64
N LEU A 306 -8.34 -17.08 -15.62
CA LEU A 306 -8.83 -17.40 -14.27
C LEU A 306 -10.31 -17.79 -14.31
N VAL A 307 -11.16 -16.99 -14.97
CA VAL A 307 -12.60 -17.26 -15.10
C VAL A 307 -12.86 -18.57 -15.84
N THR A 308 -12.12 -18.83 -16.92
CA THR A 308 -12.25 -20.06 -17.71
C THR A 308 -11.91 -21.29 -16.87
N ARG A 309 -10.77 -21.27 -16.17
CA ARG A 309 -10.35 -22.37 -15.29
C ARG A 309 -11.33 -22.56 -14.14
N LEU A 310 -11.78 -21.48 -13.50
CA LEU A 310 -12.73 -21.54 -12.40
C LEU A 310 -14.05 -22.19 -12.83
N ARG A 311 -14.59 -21.82 -14.00
CA ARG A 311 -15.81 -22.43 -14.55
C ARG A 311 -15.63 -23.92 -14.80
N LYS A 312 -14.50 -24.33 -15.39
CA LYS A 312 -14.17 -25.73 -15.62
C LYS A 312 -14.09 -26.51 -14.30
N THR A 313 -13.36 -25.99 -13.31
CA THR A 313 -13.25 -26.63 -11.99
C THR A 313 -14.59 -26.76 -11.28
N ILE A 314 -15.45 -25.73 -11.34
CA ILE A 314 -16.80 -25.79 -10.77
C ILE A 314 -17.65 -26.85 -11.47
N TYR A 315 -17.55 -26.95 -12.80
CA TYR A 315 -18.26 -27.95 -13.58
C TYR A 315 -17.82 -29.37 -13.21
N GLU A 316 -16.52 -29.64 -13.19
CA GLU A 316 -15.95 -30.94 -12.78
C GLU A 316 -16.31 -31.30 -11.33
N TRP A 317 -16.30 -30.32 -10.42
CA TRP A 317 -16.72 -30.53 -9.03
C TRP A 317 -18.20 -30.92 -8.95
N ARG A 318 -19.09 -30.23 -9.68
CA ARG A 318 -20.52 -30.55 -9.74
C ARG A 318 -20.77 -31.95 -10.29
N GLU A 319 -20.07 -32.34 -11.35
CA GLU A 319 -20.16 -33.70 -11.89
C GLU A 319 -19.74 -34.75 -10.86
N ARG A 320 -18.63 -34.54 -10.14
CA ARG A 320 -18.19 -35.46 -9.07
C ARG A 320 -19.21 -35.56 -7.94
N GLN A 321 -19.81 -34.45 -7.51
CA GLN A 321 -20.87 -34.46 -6.50
C GLN A 321 -22.09 -35.25 -6.97
N SER A 322 -22.50 -35.08 -8.23
CA SER A 322 -23.64 -35.82 -8.80
C SER A 322 -23.39 -37.33 -8.86
N LYS A 323 -22.15 -37.76 -9.14
CA LYS A 323 -21.75 -39.18 -9.16
C LYS A 323 -21.69 -39.80 -7.75
N ASN A 324 -21.27 -39.01 -6.75
CA ASN A 324 -21.21 -39.46 -5.35
C ASN A 324 -22.59 -39.47 -4.65
N ALA A 325 -23.61 -38.86 -5.26
CA ALA A 325 -24.96 -38.79 -4.70
C ALA A 325 -25.92 -39.90 -5.19
N ALA A 326 -25.46 -40.89 -5.97
CA ALA A 326 -26.27 -42.03 -6.40
C ALA A 326 -26.50 -43.04 -5.24
N PRO A 327 -27.67 -43.71 -5.15
CA PRO A 327 -28.20 -44.23 -3.89
C PRO A 327 -27.58 -45.57 -3.46
N VAL A 328 -27.45 -45.75 -2.13
CA VAL A 328 -27.30 -47.04 -1.48
C VAL A 328 -28.50 -47.91 -1.87
N ASN A 329 -28.27 -48.95 -2.67
CA ASN A 329 -29.31 -49.87 -3.12
C ASN A 329 -29.99 -50.57 -1.95
N GLN A 330 -31.31 -50.41 -1.85
CA GLN A 330 -32.20 -51.37 -1.21
C GLN A 330 -32.15 -52.68 -2.00
N GLN A 331 -31.38 -53.65 -1.52
CA GLN A 331 -31.58 -55.05 -1.85
C GLN A 331 -31.45 -55.85 -0.56
N ASN A 332 -32.62 -56.23 -0.02
CA ASN A 332 -32.95 -57.54 0.54
C ASN A 332 -34.31 -57.44 1.22
N ALA A 333 -35.37 -57.40 0.40
CA ALA A 333 -36.66 -57.93 0.79
C ALA A 333 -36.92 -59.14 -0.12
N ASP A 334 -37.41 -60.20 0.52
CA ASP A 334 -38.02 -61.41 -0.02
C ASP A 334 -37.11 -62.56 -0.43
N THR A 335 -37.08 -63.58 0.43
CA THR A 335 -37.46 -65.01 0.25
C THR A 335 -36.59 -65.82 1.24
N VAL A 336 -37.10 -66.53 2.24
CA VAL A 336 -37.70 -67.86 2.17
C VAL A 336 -38.39 -68.17 3.50
N GLN A 337 -39.60 -68.74 3.37
CA GLN A 337 -40.40 -69.62 4.25
C GLN A 337 -39.93 -69.87 5.69
#